data_AF-A0A3M8A751-F1
#
_entry.id   AF-A0A3M8A751-F1
#
_cell.length_a   1.000
_cell.length_b   1.000
_cell.length_c   1.000
_cell.angle_alpha   90.00
_cell.angle_beta   90.00
_cell.angle_gamma   90.00
#
_symmetry.space_group_name_H-M   'P 1'
#
loop_
_entity.id
_entity.type
_entity.pdbx_description
1 polymer ?
#
loop_
_entity_poly.entity_id
_entity_poly.type
_entity_poly.pdbx_seq_one_letter_code
_entity_poly.pdbx_strand_id
1 'polypeptide(L)' 'FSFRVTNAPIEGTHNKVKVIKRRAYGYRNIERFKIRIRLECKPAI' A
#
# COMPACT_ATOMS: atom_id res chain seq x y z
N PHE A 1 -8.84 -16.07 -24.77
CA PHE A 1 -8.06 -15.71 -23.57
C PHE A 1 -8.58 -14.36 -23.07
N SER A 2 -9.73 -14.31 -22.38
CA SER A 2 -9.91 -14.57 -20.94
C SER A 2 -8.86 -13.83 -20.11
N PHE A 3 -9.32 -12.80 -19.39
CA PHE A 3 -8.64 -11.84 -18.49
C PHE A 3 -7.13 -12.06 -18.28
N ARG A 4 -6.30 -11.08 -18.66
CA ARG A 4 -4.90 -11.02 -18.24
C ARG A 4 -4.87 -10.77 -16.74
N VAL A 5 -4.80 -11.83 -15.93
CA VAL A 5 -4.48 -11.74 -14.51
C VAL A 5 -3.05 -11.22 -14.41
N THR A 6 -2.90 -9.91 -14.28
CA THR A 6 -1.59 -9.27 -14.09
C THR A 6 -1.40 -8.95 -12.61
N ASN A 7 -0.18 -9.13 -12.10
CA ASN A 7 0.20 -8.71 -10.74
C ASN A 7 0.42 -7.19 -10.62
N ALA A 8 0.20 -6.41 -11.68
CA ALA A 8 0.38 -4.95 -11.68
C ALA A 8 -0.32 -4.20 -10.52
N PRO A 9 -1.61 -4.42 -10.21
CA PRO A 9 -2.26 -3.72 -9.10
C PRO A 9 -1.72 -4.11 -7.72
N ILE A 10 -1.34 -5.38 -7.52
CA ILE A 10 -0.75 -5.83 -6.25
C ILE A 10 0.67 -5.25 -6.07
N GLU A 11 1.46 -5.20 -7.16
CA GLU A 11 2.80 -4.60 -7.17
C GLU A 11 2.76 -3.11 -6.87
N GLY A 12 1.82 -2.37 -7.48
CA GLY A 12 1.61 -0.95 -7.19
C GLY A 12 1.29 -0.70 -5.71
N THR A 13 0.43 -1.54 -5.13
CA THR A 13 0.07 -1.47 -3.71
C THR A 13 1.27 -1.77 -2.81
N HIS A 14 2.03 -2.82 -3.12
CA HIS A 14 3.25 -3.18 -2.38
C HIS A 14 4.30 -2.07 -2.43
N ASN A 15 4.50 -1.42 -3.57
CA ASN A 15 5.44 -0.31 -3.68
C ASN A 15 5.00 0.88 -2.83
N LYS A 16 3.71 1.23 -2.85
CA LYS A 16 3.15 2.33 -2.04
C LYS A 16 3.36 2.09 -0.55
N VAL A 17 3.10 0.88 -0.08
CA VAL A 17 3.37 0.48 1.31
C VAL A 17 4.86 0.58 1.66
N LYS A 18 5.77 0.15 0.76
CA LYS A 18 7.23 0.31 0.95
C LYS A 18 7.64 1.78 1.03
N VAL A 19 7.03 2.67 0.24
CA VAL A 19 7.27 4.12 0.30
C VAL A 19 6.81 4.70 1.64
N ILE A 20 5.63 4.32 2.12
CA ILE A 20 5.10 4.77 3.42
C ILE A 20 6.05 4.39 4.56
N LYS A 21 6.59 3.16 4.55
CA LYS A 21 7.57 2.72 5.55
C LYS A 21 8.86 3.55 5.50
N ARG A 22 9.38 3.84 4.30
CA ARG A 22 10.61 4.64 4.09
C ARG A 22 10.46 6.08 4.56
N ARG A 23 9.35 6.75 4.21
CA ARG A 23 9.08 8.15 4.59
C ARG A 23 8.95 8.35 6.10
N ALA A 24 8.48 7.32 6.80
CA ALA A 24 8.28 7.38 8.24
C ALA A 24 9.52 6.99 9.06
N TYR A 25 10.62 6.57 8.41
CA TYR A 25 11.81 6.04 9.08
C TYR A 25 11.50 4.95 10.12
N GLY A 26 10.45 4.16 9.86
CA GLY A 26 9.94 3.15 10.79
C GLY A 26 8.81 3.66 11.70
N TYR A 27 7.68 2.96 11.67
CA TYR A 27 6.59 3.23 12.60
C TYR A 27 6.83 2.47 13.92
N ARG A 28 6.93 3.19 15.04
CA ARG A 28 6.97 2.58 16.39
C ARG A 28 5.63 1.95 16.78
N ASN A 29 4.53 2.47 16.25
CA ASN A 29 3.18 1.96 16.50
C ASN A 29 2.55 1.45 15.19
N ILE A 30 2.21 0.16 15.17
CA ILE A 30 1.64 -0.53 14.02
C ILE A 30 0.23 0.00 13.67
N GLU A 31 -0.54 0.47 14.64
CA GLU A 31 -1.87 1.03 14.37
C GLU A 31 -1.77 2.31 13.54
N ARG A 32 -0.81 3.18 13.86
CA ARG A 32 -0.54 4.39 13.06
C ARG A 32 -0.11 4.04 11.64
N PHE A 33 0.65 2.96 11.47
CA PHE A 33 1.01 2.46 10.14
C PHE A 33 -0.22 1.98 9.35
N LYS A 34 -1.10 1.19 9.99
CA LYS A 34 -2.36 0.72 9.37
C LYS A 34 -3.27 1.89 8.96
N ILE A 35 -3.39 2.91 9.81
CA ILE A 35 -4.17 4.13 9.50
C ILE A 35 -3.59 4.85 8.28
N ARG A 36 -2.26 5.02 8.19
CA ARG A 36 -1.63 5.64 7.01
C ARG A 36 -1.81 4.83 5.74
N ILE A 37 -1.72 3.50 5.81
CA ILE A 37 -2.03 2.65 4.65
C ILE A 37 -3.47 2.88 4.19
N ARG A 38 -4.46 2.86 5.09
CA ARG A 38 -5.87 3.07 4.72
C ARG A 38 -6.12 4.46 4.11
N LEU A 39 -5.39 5.47 4.57
CA LEU A 39 -5.52 6.83 4.04
C LEU A 39 -4.91 6.98 2.64
N GLU A 40 -3.73 6.40 2.40
CA GLU A 40 -2.98 6.58 1.13
C GLU A 40 -3.30 5.53 0.06
N CYS A 41 -3.67 4.32 0.49
CA CYS A 41 -4.14 3.22 -0.37
C CYS A 41 -5.67 3.13 -0.35
N LYS A 42 -6.38 4.27 -0.29
CA LYS A 42 -7.85 4.29 -0.38
C LYS A 42 -8.29 3.49 -1.62
N PRO A 43 -9.21 2.52 -1.50
CA PRO A 43 -9.97 2.12 -2.66
C PRO A 43 -10.75 3.35 -3.10
N ALA A 44 -10.76 3.64 -4.41
CA ALA A 44 -11.71 4.60 -4.95
C ALA A 44 -13.11 4.12 -4.52
N ILE A 45 -13.86 4.99 -3.82
CA ILE A 45 -15.31 4.81 -3.68
C ILE A 45 -15.91 4.98 -5.06
#